data_AF-A0AAQ2I3B5-F1
#
_entry.id   AF-A0AAQ2I3B5-F1
#
_cell.length_a   1.000
_cell.length_b   1.000
_cell.length_c   1.000
_cell.angle_alpha   90.00
_cell.angle_beta   90.00
_cell.angle_gamma   90.00
#
_symmetry.space_group_name_H-M   'P 1'
#
loop_
_entity.id
_entity.type
_entity.pdbx_description
1 polymer ?
#
loop_
_entity_poly.entity_id
_entity_poly.type
_entity_poly.pdbx_seq_one_letter_code
_entity_poly.pdbx_strand_id
1 'polypeptide(L)'
;MDIQIIARDGEPEYAVLPWAQYQALLKAAGINATPAQQPAAPLATSPEPILPGLDQLRSLREGKGIAIEALARTVGISPSYLAMIESGERQPDAAIRRSLAWELTVPGWRDES
;
A
#
# COMPACT_ATOMS: atom_id res chain seq x y z
N MET A 1 13.36 -27.19 -24.86
CA MET A 1 11.96 -27.68 -24.96
C MET A 1 11.74 -28.33 -23.63
N ASP A 2 11.43 -27.53 -22.61
CA ASP A 2 11.51 -27.98 -21.22
C ASP A 2 10.20 -27.58 -20.54
N ILE A 3 9.27 -28.53 -20.56
CA ILE A 3 8.07 -28.46 -19.73
C ILE A 3 8.44 -29.16 -18.44
N GLN A 4 8.37 -28.45 -17.32
CA GLN A 4 8.65 -29.03 -16.01
C GLN A 4 7.34 -29.48 -15.38
N ILE A 5 7.25 -30.75 -15.01
CA ILE A 5 6.09 -31.31 -14.33
C ILE A 5 6.44 -31.43 -12.84
N ILE A 6 5.57 -30.91 -11.99
CA ILE A 6 5.67 -31.02 -10.53
C ILE A 6 4.64 -32.07 -10.11
N ALA A 7 5.12 -33.17 -9.53
CA ALA A 7 4.29 -34.26 -9.03
C ALA A 7 4.09 -34.16 -7.52
N ARG A 8 2.90 -34.51 -7.06
CA ARG A 8 2.54 -34.65 -5.64
C ARG A 8 1.98 -36.05 -5.43
N ASP A 9 2.54 -36.76 -4.45
CA ASP A 9 2.18 -38.16 -4.15
C ASP A 9 2.30 -39.13 -5.34
N GLY A 10 3.21 -38.83 -6.28
CA GLY A 10 3.45 -39.65 -7.48
C GLY A 10 2.62 -39.27 -8.70
N GLU A 11 1.64 -38.37 -8.55
CA GLU A 11 0.77 -37.91 -9.63
C GLU A 11 1.15 -36.49 -10.10
N PRO A 12 1.16 -36.21 -11.42
CA PRO A 12 1.48 -34.89 -11.95
C PRO A 12 0.36 -33.90 -11.61
N GLU A 13 0.67 -32.89 -10.79
CA GLU A 13 -0.31 -31.90 -10.34
C GLU A 13 -0.18 -30.59 -11.12
N TYR A 14 1.06 -30.19 -11.45
CA TYR A 14 1.32 -28.93 -12.14
C TYR A 14 2.32 -29.10 -13.29
N ALA A 15 2.14 -28.32 -14.36
CA ALA A 15 3.10 -28.20 -15.45
C ALA A 15 3.49 -26.73 -15.64
N VAL A 16 4.79 -26.46 -15.69
CA VAL A 16 5.35 -25.14 -16.00
C VAL A 16 5.72 -25.13 -17.47
N LEU A 17 5.13 -24.20 -18.22
CA LEU A 17 5.36 -24.04 -19.65
C LEU A 17 5.97 -22.66 -19.95
N PRO A 18 6.87 -22.56 -20.94
CA PRO A 18 7.26 -21.28 -21.50
C PRO A 18 6.03 -20.54 -22.03
N TRP A 19 5.98 -19.23 -21.78
CA TRP A 19 4.80 -18.40 -22.06
C TRP A 19 4.25 -18.55 -23.49
N ALA A 20 5.13 -18.55 -24.49
CA ALA A 20 4.75 -18.71 -25.90
C ALA A 20 4.01 -20.03 -26.19
N GLN A 21 4.34 -21.10 -25.46
CA GLN A 21 3.70 -22.41 -25.64
C GLN A 21 2.32 -22.46 -25.01
N TYR A 22 2.16 -21.85 -23.82
CA TYR A 22 0.83 -21.68 -23.20
C TYR A 22 -0.11 -20.89 -24.12
N GLN A 23 0.37 -19.81 -24.74
CA GLN A 23 -0.42 -19.04 -25.69
C GLN A 23 -0.84 -19.87 -26.93
N ALA A 24 0.05 -20.71 -27.45
CA ALA A 24 -0.26 -21.60 -28.57
C ALA A 24 -1.34 -22.64 -28.20
N LEU A 25 -1.29 -23.18 -26.98
CA LEU A 25 -2.29 -24.13 -26.47
C LEU A 25 -3.67 -23.49 -26.34
N LEU A 26 -3.75 -22.26 -25.79
CA LEU A 26 -5.01 -21.51 -25.72
C LEU A 26 -5.62 -21.31 -27.11
N LYS A 27 -4.80 -20.89 -28.07
CA LYS A 27 -5.23 -20.68 -29.45
C LYS A 27 -5.72 -21.98 -30.11
N ALA A 28 -5.00 -23.09 -29.91
CA ALA A 28 -5.36 -24.40 -30.46
C ALA A 28 -6.65 -24.96 -29.84
N ALA A 29 -6.90 -24.68 -28.56
CA ALA A 29 -8.13 -25.04 -27.86
C ALA A 29 -9.35 -24.20 -28.28
N GLY A 30 -9.19 -23.26 -29.23
CA GLY A 30 -10.25 -22.32 -29.62
C GLY A 30 -10.59 -21.30 -28.51
N ILE A 31 -9.80 -21.28 -27.44
CA ILE A 31 -9.93 -20.34 -26.34
C ILE A 31 -9.24 -19.05 -26.80
N ASN A 32 -10.04 -18.09 -27.28
CA ASN A 32 -9.58 -16.71 -27.50
C ASN A 32 -9.41 -15.99 -26.16
N ALA A 33 -8.63 -16.58 -25.25
CA ALA A 33 -8.04 -15.84 -24.16
C ALA A 33 -6.88 -15.07 -24.78
N THR A 34 -7.15 -13.84 -25.20
CA THR A 34 -6.10 -12.83 -25.27
C THR A 34 -5.39 -12.90 -23.92
N PRO A 35 -4.10 -13.27 -23.84
CA PRO A 35 -3.36 -12.90 -22.67
C PRO A 35 -3.45 -11.39 -22.69
N ALA A 36 -4.18 -10.84 -21.73
CA ALA A 36 -4.23 -9.42 -21.57
C ALA A 36 -2.76 -8.93 -21.50
N GLN A 37 -2.21 -8.38 -22.59
CA GLN A 37 -1.68 -7.03 -22.48
C GLN A 37 -2.83 -6.31 -21.82
N GLN A 38 -2.76 -6.17 -20.50
CA GLN A 38 -3.84 -5.57 -19.71
C GLN A 38 -4.37 -4.38 -20.50
N PRO A 39 -5.58 -4.45 -21.11
CA PRO A 39 -6.39 -3.25 -21.01
C PRO A 39 -6.50 -3.05 -19.50
N ALA A 40 -6.39 -1.82 -19.03
CA ALA A 40 -6.75 -1.52 -17.66
C ALA A 40 -8.18 -2.05 -17.40
N ALA A 41 -8.30 -3.31 -16.97
CA ALA A 41 -9.36 -3.69 -16.07
C ALA A 41 -9.25 -2.65 -14.96
N PRO A 42 -10.34 -1.97 -14.57
CA PRO A 42 -10.29 -1.11 -13.40
C PRO A 42 -9.69 -2.00 -12.32
N LEU A 43 -8.47 -1.63 -11.93
CA LEU A 43 -7.65 -2.42 -11.04
C LEU A 43 -8.60 -2.88 -9.94
N ALA A 44 -8.66 -4.19 -9.71
CA ALA A 44 -9.07 -4.69 -8.43
C ALA A 44 -8.41 -3.75 -7.43
N THR A 45 -9.24 -3.00 -6.73
CA THR A 45 -8.81 -2.06 -5.72
C THR A 45 -8.06 -2.91 -4.71
N SER A 46 -6.75 -3.09 -4.90
CA SER A 46 -5.83 -2.94 -3.79
C SER A 46 -6.36 -1.68 -3.12
N PRO A 47 -6.93 -1.76 -1.91
CA PRO A 47 -7.43 -0.56 -1.27
C PRO A 47 -6.21 0.36 -1.25
N GLU A 48 -6.23 1.38 -2.09
CA GLU A 48 -5.26 2.46 -2.00
C GLU A 48 -5.29 2.83 -0.53
N PRO A 49 -4.17 2.68 0.19
CA PRO A 49 -4.19 2.74 1.64
C PRO A 49 -4.85 4.07 1.97
N ILE A 50 -6.04 4.01 2.58
CA ILE A 50 -6.85 5.19 2.84
C ILE A 50 -6.00 6.04 3.77
N LEU A 51 -5.31 7.04 3.19
CA LEU A 51 -4.38 7.85 3.96
C LEU A 51 -5.21 8.65 4.96
N PRO A 52 -4.84 8.64 6.25
CA PRO A 52 -5.49 9.50 7.23
C PRO A 52 -5.28 10.96 6.84
N GLY A 53 -6.27 11.80 7.10
CA GLY A 53 -6.08 13.24 7.06
C GLY A 53 -5.31 13.71 8.30
N LEU A 54 -4.67 14.88 8.20
CA LEU A 54 -3.98 15.48 9.35
C LEU A 54 -4.94 15.82 10.51
N ASP A 55 -6.24 15.99 10.22
CA ASP A 55 -7.30 16.12 11.23
C ASP A 55 -7.42 14.89 12.15
N GLN A 56 -6.99 13.71 11.67
CA GLN A 56 -6.99 12.47 12.47
C GLN A 56 -5.74 12.33 13.35
N LEU A 57 -4.79 13.25 13.27
CA LEU A 57 -3.51 13.20 13.99
C LEU A 57 -3.72 13.00 15.50
N ARG A 58 -4.63 13.79 16.10
CA ARG A 58 -4.96 13.69 17.54
C ARG A 58 -5.49 12.29 17.89
N SER A 59 -6.46 11.81 17.11
CA SER A 59 -7.10 10.50 17.35
C SER A 59 -6.09 9.35 17.24
N LEU A 60 -5.18 9.41 16.25
CA LEU A 60 -4.11 8.44 16.07
C LEU A 60 -3.12 8.47 17.24
N ARG A 61 -2.72 9.67 17.68
CA ARG A 61 -1.84 9.84 18.83
C ARG A 61 -2.47 9.26 20.11
N GLU A 62 -3.72 9.61 20.38
CA GLU A 62 -4.47 9.16 21.56
C GLU A 62 -4.76 7.66 21.53
N GLY A 63 -5.07 7.10 20.35
CA GLY A 63 -5.23 5.66 20.17
C GLY A 63 -3.96 4.85 20.47
N LYS A 64 -2.78 5.46 20.31
CA LYS A 64 -1.48 4.88 20.71
C LYS A 64 -1.10 5.19 22.16
N GLY A 65 -1.89 5.99 22.88
CA GLY A 65 -1.59 6.42 24.25
C GLY A 65 -0.38 7.34 24.37
N ILE A 66 -0.03 8.07 23.29
CA ILE A 66 1.16 8.93 23.27
C ILE A 66 0.77 10.34 23.76
N ALA A 67 1.51 10.87 24.73
CA ALA A 67 1.35 12.25 25.19
C ALA A 67 1.83 13.24 24.11
N ILE A 68 1.21 14.42 24.04
CA ILE A 68 1.54 15.44 23.03
C ILE A 68 3.01 15.89 23.14
N GLU A 69 3.53 16.00 24.36
CA GLU A 69 4.92 16.38 24.64
C GLU A 69 5.91 15.31 24.19
N ALA A 70 5.51 14.04 24.30
CA ALA A 70 6.34 12.91 23.88
C ALA A 70 6.46 12.89 22.35
N LEU A 71 5.33 12.96 21.62
CA LEU A 71 5.34 12.98 20.16
C LEU A 71 6.10 14.20 19.61
N ALA A 72 5.85 15.40 20.17
CA ALA A 72 6.54 16.61 19.75
C ALA A 72 8.06 16.49 19.91
N ARG A 73 8.52 15.93 21.04
CA ARG A 73 9.94 15.72 21.29
C ARG A 73 10.57 14.71 20.34
N THR A 74 9.89 13.62 20.01
CA THR A 74 10.40 12.62 19.06
C THR A 74 10.49 13.18 17.64
N VAL A 75 9.50 13.96 17.22
CA VAL A 75 9.46 14.62 15.90
C VAL A 75 10.45 15.80 15.81
N GLY A 76 10.87 16.34 16.95
CA GLY A 76 11.80 17.48 17.01
C GLY A 76 11.11 18.85 16.90
N ILE A 77 9.84 18.95 17.29
CA ILE A 77 9.06 20.20 17.28
C ILE A 77 8.60 20.59 18.69
N SER A 78 8.10 21.82 18.84
CA SER A 78 7.56 22.25 20.13
C SER A 78 6.15 21.66 20.38
N PRO A 79 5.77 21.36 21.64
CA PRO A 79 4.42 20.87 21.96
C PRO A 79 3.32 21.84 21.53
N SER A 80 3.57 23.16 21.64
CA SER A 80 2.63 24.19 21.16
C SER A 80 2.47 24.15 19.64
N TYR A 81 3.55 23.89 18.89
CA TYR A 81 3.47 23.75 17.43
C TYR A 81 2.70 22.49 17.04
N LEU A 82 2.92 21.36 17.72
CA LEU A 82 2.14 20.15 17.51
C LEU A 82 0.64 20.36 17.82
N ALA A 83 0.31 21.12 18.87
CA ALA A 83 -1.08 21.45 19.19
C ALA A 83 -1.77 22.28 18.10
N MET A 84 -1.05 23.23 17.48
CA MET A 84 -1.56 24.00 16.33
C MET A 84 -1.78 23.13 15.08
N ILE A 85 -0.98 22.07 14.91
CA ILE A 85 -1.20 21.10 13.82
C ILE A 85 -2.45 20.27 14.12
N GLU A 86 -2.60 19.77 15.35
CA GLU A 86 -3.79 19.00 15.76
C GLU A 86 -5.09 19.80 15.72
N SER A 87 -5.04 21.13 15.89
CA SER A 87 -6.20 22.01 15.74
C SER A 87 -6.48 22.41 14.28
N GLY A 88 -5.58 22.08 13.35
CA GLY A 88 -5.66 22.51 11.96
C GLY A 88 -5.30 23.98 11.72
N GLU A 89 -4.83 24.70 12.74
CA GLU A 89 -4.41 26.10 12.62
C GLU A 89 -3.14 26.27 11.79
N ARG A 90 -2.28 25.25 11.75
CA ARG A 90 -1.04 25.26 10.95
C ARG A 90 -0.80 23.97 10.21
N GLN A 91 -0.36 24.12 8.97
CA GLN A 91 0.14 23.01 8.17
C GLN A 91 1.65 22.81 8.36
N PRO A 92 2.11 21.59 8.71
CA PRO A 92 3.52 21.27 8.78
C PRO A 92 4.13 21.08 7.39
N ASP A 93 5.46 21.24 7.30
CA ASP A 93 6.19 20.93 6.08
C ASP A 93 6.24 19.41 5.80
N ALA A 94 6.74 19.05 4.62
CA ALA A 94 6.86 17.66 4.19
C ALA A 94 7.80 16.82 5.08
N ALA A 95 8.77 17.43 5.75
CA ALA A 95 9.70 16.72 6.63
C ALA A 95 8.98 16.33 7.93
N ILE A 96 8.27 17.26 8.55
CA ILE A 96 7.48 17.06 9.76
C ILE A 96 6.32 16.09 9.49
N ARG A 97 5.62 16.21 8.34
CA ARG A 97 4.59 15.23 7.92
C ARG A 97 5.15 13.81 7.87
N ARG A 98 6.34 13.61 7.29
CA ARG A 98 6.98 12.29 7.23
C ARG A 98 7.34 11.75 8.62
N SER A 99 7.92 12.58 9.47
CA SER A 99 8.26 12.19 10.85
C SER A 99 7.00 11.79 11.65
N LEU A 100 5.92 12.57 11.55
CA LEU A 100 4.64 12.25 12.19
C LEU A 100 4.06 10.92 11.68
N ALA A 101 4.14 10.68 10.37
CA ALA A 101 3.65 9.44 9.76
C ALA A 101 4.43 8.23 10.29
N TRP A 102 5.76 8.35 10.38
CA TRP A 102 6.63 7.31 10.92
C TRP A 102 6.29 6.95 12.37
N GLU A 103 6.21 7.95 13.25
CA GLU A 103 5.91 7.76 14.68
C GLU A 103 4.52 7.15 14.92
N LEU A 104 3.54 7.54 14.10
CA LEU A 104 2.18 7.01 14.18
C LEU A 104 1.99 5.70 13.41
N THR A 105 3.02 5.23 12.69
CA THR A 105 2.99 3.99 11.91
C THR A 105 1.88 4.05 10.85
N VAL A 106 1.73 5.21 10.21
CA VAL A 106 0.83 5.41 9.08
C VAL A 106 1.64 5.59 7.79
N PRO A 107 1.13 5.11 6.63
CA PRO A 107 1.87 5.15 5.37
C PRO A 107 2.13 6.58 4.86
N GLY A 108 1.34 7.54 5.32
CA GLY A 108 1.43 8.94 4.93
C GLY A 108 0.20 9.70 5.37
N TRP A 109 0.08 10.95 4.90
CA TRP A 109 -1.07 11.80 5.15
C TRP A 109 -1.74 12.11 3.81
N ARG A 110 -3.07 12.23 3.81
CA ARG A 110 -3.78 12.74 2.65
C ARG A 110 -3.34 14.18 2.38
N ASP A 111 -3.08 14.51 1.12
CA ASP A 111 -2.87 15.90 0.72
C ASP A 111 -4.23 16.59 0.61
N GLU A 112 -4.34 17.81 1.16
CA GLU A 112 -5.48 18.68 0.88
C GLU A 112 -5.39 19.09 -0.58
N SER A 113 -6.35 18.63 -1.38
CA SER A 113 -6.48 18.95 -2.81
C SER A 113 -7.10 20.32 -3.01
#